data_AF-A0A6A6VLV3-F1
#
_entry.id   AF-A0A6A6VLV3-F1
#
_cell.length_a   1.000
_cell.length_b   1.000
_cell.length_c   1.000
_cell.angle_alpha   90.00
_cell.angle_beta   90.00
_cell.angle_gamma   90.00
#
_symmetry.space_group_name_H-M   'P 1'
#
loop_
_entity.id
_entity.type
_entity.pdbx_description
1 polymer ?
#
loop_
_entity_poly.entity_id
_entity_poly.type
_entity_poly.pdbx_seq_one_letter_code
_entity_poly.pdbx_strand_id
1 'polypeptide(L)'
;MESSNSPGTKQQDVPANQNETTDELPPLLRLPRELRDQIYDYIFSLPETRDSSALRIERRHIRHFRPTPATILLLLHHSSLLLNQQIATEALETLLKRHTVYLSCGPFVLKTFLSRIETDCVHGKQRLRLLSRISLDWTTFPNLRNYPPNRENAKDEWWWEDDGMDVDLDYVVGGLDPGHDDEYDYEGDGYDDNMYLPDDPALYPTFPTLESRAFAAADPASDPFGFGSHYPFAHPSATDTGTSDSSDEYVTLESTADDATLKLGMLVDMEVKPLFTYLSSPSRFPNLTSIELPLYFISKHTLQARSHSINPDAKLPLFLRYWIAVVAEALYLLLSSPSLSRTSTAKPLKEVRVCYRPVNIWASLDPPEDLPRIVEKGVWLNSFVDEWDEETMEVQPGQVWIAVWGALRQMGVKGAMREILECRRRLVKWDCDLDKRVGDEVEVVFRRMGEGGVD
;
A
#
# COMPACT_ATOMS: atom_id res chain seq x y z
N MET A 1 87.02 -22.89 -40.55
CA MET A 1 85.95 -22.83 -39.55
C MET A 1 85.14 -21.60 -39.88
N GLU A 2 83.88 -21.58 -40.26
CA GLU A 2 82.79 -22.54 -40.47
C GLU A 2 81.77 -21.75 -41.33
N SER A 3 81.41 -22.22 -42.54
CA SER A 3 80.05 -22.68 -42.91
C SER A 3 78.93 -21.65 -42.62
N SER A 4 78.44 -20.88 -43.60
CA SER A 4 77.50 -21.21 -44.69
C SER A 4 76.02 -20.99 -44.35
N ASN A 5 75.30 -20.45 -45.35
CA ASN A 5 73.87 -20.62 -45.66
C ASN A 5 72.82 -19.70 -45.00
N SER A 6 72.38 -18.70 -45.79
CA SER A 6 70.94 -18.42 -46.00
C SER A 6 70.29 -19.66 -46.65
N PRO A 7 68.99 -19.98 -46.43
CA PRO A 7 67.89 -19.22 -47.05
C PRO A 7 66.51 -19.29 -46.34
N GLY A 8 65.59 -18.42 -46.77
CA GLY A 8 64.22 -18.83 -47.13
C GLY A 8 63.20 -19.23 -46.06
N THR A 9 62.12 -18.45 -46.05
CA THR A 9 60.73 -18.91 -45.96
C THR A 9 60.19 -19.26 -44.57
N LYS A 10 59.25 -18.44 -44.08
CA LYS A 10 57.81 -18.79 -44.01
C LYS A 10 57.03 -17.59 -43.48
N GLN A 11 56.29 -16.94 -44.39
CA GLN A 11 55.04 -16.28 -44.02
C GLN A 11 54.22 -17.32 -43.25
N GLN A 12 54.04 -17.05 -41.97
CA GLN A 12 53.11 -17.79 -41.14
C GLN A 12 51.73 -17.24 -41.53
N ASP A 13 51.06 -17.96 -42.42
CA ASP A 13 49.61 -17.91 -42.56
C ASP A 13 49.05 -18.16 -41.16
N VAL A 14 48.62 -17.07 -40.51
CA VAL A 14 47.70 -17.16 -39.38
C VAL A 14 46.40 -17.68 -40.00
N PRO A 15 45.94 -18.90 -39.68
CA PRO A 15 44.63 -19.30 -40.11
C PRO A 15 43.67 -18.28 -39.50
N ALA A 16 42.91 -17.61 -40.37
CA ALA A 16 41.69 -16.95 -40.02
C ALA A 16 40.82 -18.01 -39.33
N ASN A 17 40.93 -18.10 -38.01
CA ASN A 17 40.06 -18.91 -37.20
C ASN A 17 38.73 -18.14 -37.17
N GLN A 18 38.00 -18.29 -38.26
CA GLN A 18 36.55 -18.19 -38.33
C GLN A 18 35.98 -19.28 -37.40
N ASN A 19 36.22 -19.16 -36.10
CA ASN A 19 35.26 -19.66 -35.15
C ASN A 19 34.19 -18.59 -35.11
N GLU A 20 33.25 -18.74 -36.05
CA GLU A 20 31.88 -18.32 -35.91
C GLU A 20 31.46 -18.64 -34.47
N THR A 21 31.56 -17.65 -33.58
CA THR A 21 30.60 -17.57 -32.48
C THR A 21 29.28 -17.34 -33.18
N THR A 22 28.62 -18.42 -33.60
CA THR A 22 27.18 -18.43 -33.65
C THR A 22 26.77 -18.00 -32.25
N ASP A 23 26.49 -16.71 -32.09
CA ASP A 23 25.71 -16.15 -30.99
C ASP A 23 24.40 -16.93 -31.00
N GLU A 24 24.43 -18.08 -30.34
CA GLU A 24 23.33 -19.00 -30.30
C GLU A 24 22.24 -18.30 -29.51
N LEU A 25 21.33 -17.65 -30.23
CA LEU A 25 20.15 -17.00 -29.68
C LEU A 25 19.54 -17.93 -28.62
N PRO A 26 19.27 -17.42 -27.40
CA PRO A 26 18.67 -18.20 -26.33
C PRO A 26 17.50 -19.02 -26.87
N PRO A 27 17.34 -20.31 -26.48
CA PRO A 27 16.31 -21.18 -27.04
C PRO A 27 14.91 -20.57 -27.04
N LEU A 28 14.60 -19.77 -26.01
CA LEU A 28 13.33 -19.05 -25.92
C LEU A 28 13.14 -18.05 -27.07
N LEU A 29 14.17 -17.28 -27.44
CA LEU A 29 14.10 -16.27 -28.51
C LEU A 29 14.02 -16.91 -29.92
N ARG A 30 14.30 -18.21 -30.05
CA ARG A 30 14.10 -18.96 -31.32
C ARG A 30 12.61 -19.24 -31.58
N LEU A 31 11.76 -19.21 -30.56
CA LEU A 31 10.32 -19.41 -30.71
C LEU A 31 9.67 -18.17 -31.34
N PRO A 32 8.57 -18.31 -32.12
CA PRO A 32 7.74 -17.17 -32.53
C PRO A 32 7.23 -16.35 -31.34
N ARG A 33 6.98 -15.05 -31.57
CA ARG A 33 6.53 -14.10 -30.54
C ARG A 33 5.26 -14.57 -29.84
N GLU A 34 4.35 -15.16 -30.60
CA GLU A 34 3.06 -15.65 -30.13
C GLU A 34 3.21 -16.79 -29.12
N LEU A 35 4.16 -17.71 -29.36
CA LEU A 35 4.45 -18.80 -28.42
C LEU A 35 5.16 -18.28 -27.17
N ARG A 36 6.04 -17.28 -27.30
CA ARG A 36 6.66 -16.64 -26.13
C ARG A 36 5.63 -15.93 -25.26
N ASP A 37 4.66 -15.24 -25.86
CA ASP A 37 3.57 -14.60 -25.12
C ASP A 37 2.71 -15.60 -24.35
N GLN A 38 2.45 -16.78 -24.92
CA GLN A 38 1.76 -17.86 -24.20
C GLN A 38 2.58 -18.39 -23.03
N ILE A 39 3.90 -18.50 -23.17
CA ILE A 39 4.81 -18.89 -22.08
C ILE A 39 4.79 -17.84 -20.97
N TYR A 40 4.88 -16.56 -21.31
CA TYR A 40 4.81 -15.48 -20.32
C TYR A 40 3.46 -15.49 -19.60
N ASP A 41 2.36 -15.64 -20.35
CA ASP A 41 1.02 -15.73 -19.76
C ASP A 41 0.90 -16.89 -18.79
N TYR A 42 1.44 -18.05 -19.15
CA TYR A 42 1.46 -19.20 -18.26
C TYR A 42 2.28 -18.91 -16.99
N ILE A 43 3.48 -18.37 -17.12
CA ILE A 43 4.36 -18.05 -15.97
C ILE A 43 3.68 -17.07 -15.02
N PHE A 44 3.05 -16.01 -15.54
CA PHE A 44 2.33 -15.03 -14.71
C PHE A 44 1.03 -15.57 -14.10
N SER A 45 0.44 -16.63 -14.67
CA SER A 45 -0.74 -17.29 -14.13
C SER A 45 -0.45 -18.26 -12.98
N LEU A 46 0.82 -18.61 -12.76
CA LEU A 46 1.20 -19.49 -11.66
C LEU A 46 0.97 -18.77 -10.33
N PRO A 47 0.40 -19.47 -9.32
CA PRO A 47 0.23 -18.87 -8.00
C PRO A 47 1.60 -18.56 -7.40
N GLU A 48 1.75 -17.34 -6.89
CA GLU A 48 2.97 -16.94 -6.19
C GLU A 48 3.13 -17.82 -4.93
N THR A 49 4.31 -18.38 -4.78
CA THR A 49 4.63 -19.35 -3.71
C THR A 49 5.36 -18.71 -2.55
N ARG A 50 5.90 -17.51 -2.77
CA ARG A 50 6.59 -16.74 -1.75
C ARG A 50 5.60 -16.04 -0.82
N ASP A 51 6.01 -15.91 0.43
CA ASP A 51 5.28 -15.13 1.44
C ASP A 51 5.10 -13.69 0.96
N SER A 52 3.99 -13.07 1.37
CA SER A 52 3.70 -11.66 1.08
C SER A 52 4.84 -10.75 1.55
N SER A 53 5.53 -11.12 2.64
CA SER A 53 6.70 -10.43 3.16
C SER A 53 7.90 -10.42 2.21
N ALA A 54 8.06 -11.44 1.38
CA ALA A 54 9.15 -11.56 0.41
C ALA A 54 8.89 -10.76 -0.88
N LEU A 55 7.69 -10.19 -1.05
CA LEU A 55 7.26 -9.43 -2.23
C LEU A 55 7.26 -7.90 -2.01
N ARG A 56 7.88 -7.44 -0.92
CA ARG A 56 7.88 -6.03 -0.50
C ARG A 56 8.79 -5.17 -1.37
N ILE A 57 8.25 -4.06 -1.88
CA ILE A 57 9.02 -2.97 -2.47
C ILE A 57 9.17 -1.87 -1.43
N GLU A 58 10.41 -1.59 -1.06
CA GLU A 58 10.76 -0.73 0.07
C GLU A 58 11.42 0.57 -0.39
N ARG A 59 11.47 1.61 0.47
CA ARG A 59 12.16 2.87 0.15
C ARG A 59 13.62 2.67 -0.26
N ARG A 60 14.35 1.73 0.35
CA ARG A 60 15.74 1.39 -0.05
C ARG A 60 15.86 0.90 -1.49
N HIS A 61 14.87 0.15 -1.98
CA HIS A 61 14.86 -0.34 -3.35
C HIS A 61 14.75 0.83 -4.33
N ILE A 62 13.99 1.87 -3.97
CA ILE A 62 13.80 3.06 -4.80
C ILE A 62 15.06 3.92 -4.85
N ARG A 63 15.86 4.04 -3.78
CA ARG A 63 17.04 4.92 -3.72
C ARG A 63 17.95 4.78 -4.95
N HIS A 64 18.32 3.54 -5.29
CA HIS A 64 19.20 3.24 -6.43
C HIS A 64 18.45 2.69 -7.65
N PHE A 65 17.11 2.79 -7.66
CA PHE A 65 16.30 2.27 -8.73
C PHE A 65 16.55 3.03 -10.04
N ARG A 66 17.06 2.30 -11.03
CA ARG A 66 17.15 2.72 -12.43
C ARG A 66 16.18 1.89 -13.24
N PRO A 67 15.08 2.47 -13.76
CA PRO A 67 14.03 1.70 -14.39
C PRO A 67 14.47 1.19 -15.75
N THR A 68 14.57 -0.13 -15.85
CA THR A 68 14.72 -0.91 -17.07
C THR A 68 13.71 -2.05 -17.01
N PRO A 69 13.33 -2.69 -18.13
CA PRO A 69 12.41 -3.83 -18.08
C PRO A 69 12.85 -4.91 -17.10
N ALA A 70 14.15 -5.21 -17.08
CA ALA A 70 14.72 -6.19 -16.18
C ALA A 70 14.63 -5.77 -14.71
N THR A 71 14.98 -4.53 -14.37
CA THR A 71 14.91 -4.05 -12.97
C THR A 71 13.48 -3.89 -12.48
N ILE A 72 12.54 -3.52 -13.37
CA ILE A 72 11.10 -3.49 -13.06
C ILE A 72 10.62 -4.91 -12.73
N LEU A 73 10.90 -5.89 -13.60
CA LEU A 73 10.52 -7.29 -13.35
C LEU A 73 11.22 -7.87 -12.12
N LEU A 74 12.46 -7.48 -11.84
CA LEU A 74 13.18 -7.88 -10.64
C LEU A 74 12.49 -7.37 -9.36
N LEU A 75 12.08 -6.09 -9.34
CA LEU A 75 11.33 -5.52 -8.21
C LEU A 75 9.90 -6.06 -8.10
N LEU A 76 9.30 -6.48 -9.21
CA LEU A 76 8.05 -7.24 -9.22
C LEU A 76 8.28 -8.73 -8.97
N HIS A 77 9.48 -9.10 -8.49
CA HIS A 77 9.86 -10.44 -8.06
C HIS A 77 9.82 -11.52 -9.17
N HIS A 78 9.75 -11.15 -10.45
CA HIS A 78 9.76 -12.06 -11.59
C HIS A 78 11.19 -12.38 -12.09
N SER A 79 12.04 -12.87 -11.19
CA SER A 79 13.46 -13.16 -11.47
C SER A 79 13.69 -14.21 -12.55
N SER A 80 12.74 -15.13 -12.73
CA SER A 80 12.78 -16.20 -13.75
C SER A 80 12.80 -15.69 -15.19
N LEU A 81 12.38 -14.44 -15.42
CA LEU A 81 12.25 -13.83 -16.75
C LEU A 81 13.42 -12.89 -17.10
N LEU A 82 14.46 -12.83 -16.26
CA LEU A 82 15.60 -11.91 -16.41
C LEU A 82 16.75 -12.46 -17.28
N LEU A 83 16.45 -13.44 -18.14
CA LEU A 83 17.45 -14.13 -18.97
C LEU A 83 18.08 -13.23 -20.04
N ASN A 84 17.30 -12.29 -20.59
CA ASN A 84 17.72 -11.40 -21.67
C ASN A 84 16.89 -10.11 -21.64
N GLN A 85 17.45 -8.99 -22.11
CA GLN A 85 16.74 -7.70 -22.16
C GLN A 85 15.49 -7.73 -23.05
N GLN A 86 15.54 -8.44 -24.18
CA GLN A 86 14.38 -8.61 -25.05
C GLN A 86 13.29 -9.40 -24.35
N ILE A 87 13.63 -10.53 -23.72
CA ILE A 87 12.71 -11.35 -22.93
C ILE A 87 12.06 -10.51 -21.82
N ALA A 88 12.86 -9.73 -21.08
CA ALA A 88 12.36 -8.87 -20.03
C ALA A 88 11.41 -7.78 -20.56
N THR A 89 11.71 -7.19 -21.72
CA THR A 89 10.83 -6.18 -22.36
C THR A 89 9.51 -6.79 -22.76
N GLU A 90 9.59 -7.92 -23.45
CA GLU A 90 8.46 -8.69 -23.95
C GLU A 90 7.54 -9.18 -22.84
N ALA A 91 8.13 -9.74 -21.78
CA ALA A 91 7.39 -10.24 -20.63
C ALA A 91 6.78 -9.10 -19.81
N LEU A 92 7.49 -7.99 -19.62
CA LEU A 92 6.92 -6.82 -18.94
C LEU A 92 5.71 -6.25 -19.70
N GLU A 93 5.76 -6.22 -21.03
CA GLU A 93 4.58 -5.82 -21.82
C GLU A 93 3.40 -6.76 -21.60
N THR A 94 3.65 -8.07 -21.58
CA THR A 94 2.61 -9.08 -21.36
C THR A 94 2.00 -8.96 -19.95
N LEU A 95 2.85 -8.79 -18.93
CA LEU A 95 2.46 -8.54 -17.54
C LEU A 95 1.52 -7.34 -17.45
N LEU A 96 1.95 -6.18 -17.97
CA LEU A 96 1.18 -4.93 -17.89
C LEU A 96 -0.15 -5.00 -18.65
N LYS A 97 -0.18 -5.66 -19.81
CA LYS A 97 -1.37 -5.77 -20.67
C LYS A 97 -2.41 -6.74 -20.12
N ARG A 98 -1.99 -7.94 -19.69
CA ARG A 98 -2.90 -9.09 -19.50
C ARG A 98 -3.13 -9.48 -18.04
N HIS A 99 -2.20 -9.16 -17.15
CA HIS A 99 -2.18 -9.67 -15.78
C HIS A 99 -2.42 -8.56 -14.75
N THR A 100 -2.73 -8.97 -13.52
CA THR A 100 -2.83 -8.05 -12.39
C THR A 100 -1.45 -7.90 -11.78
N VAL A 101 -0.91 -6.68 -11.78
CA VAL A 101 0.40 -6.40 -11.18
C VAL A 101 0.24 -6.25 -9.67
N TYR A 102 0.83 -7.18 -8.93
CA TYR A 102 0.87 -7.12 -7.47
C TYR A 102 1.96 -6.14 -7.01
N LEU A 103 1.58 -5.21 -6.12
CA LEU A 103 2.43 -4.12 -5.64
C LEU A 103 2.32 -4.03 -4.12
N SER A 104 3.23 -4.71 -3.41
CA SER A 104 3.32 -4.62 -1.96
C SER A 104 4.29 -3.52 -1.53
N CYS A 105 3.80 -2.28 -1.47
CA CYS A 105 4.60 -1.13 -1.04
C CYS A 105 3.76 0.05 -0.62
N GLY A 106 4.26 0.85 0.33
CA GLY A 106 3.56 2.03 0.80
C GLY A 106 3.19 3.02 -0.32
N PRO A 107 2.18 3.88 -0.11
CA PRO A 107 1.61 4.74 -1.15
C PRO A 107 2.64 5.70 -1.77
N PHE A 108 3.53 6.29 -0.94
CA PHE A 108 4.61 7.14 -1.45
C PHE A 108 5.63 6.36 -2.28
N VAL A 109 6.03 5.16 -1.84
CA VAL A 109 6.95 4.28 -2.55
C VAL A 109 6.37 3.91 -3.91
N LEU A 110 5.09 3.51 -3.96
CA LEU A 110 4.41 3.17 -5.20
C LEU A 110 4.35 4.36 -6.17
N LYS A 111 3.93 5.53 -5.68
CA LYS A 111 3.88 6.75 -6.51
C LYS A 111 5.26 7.09 -7.06
N THR A 112 6.30 7.01 -6.25
CA THR A 112 7.67 7.31 -6.64
C THR A 112 8.21 6.28 -7.64
N PHE A 113 7.94 5.00 -7.41
CA PHE A 113 8.27 3.91 -8.33
C PHE A 113 7.67 4.14 -9.72
N LEU A 114 6.36 4.39 -9.80
CA LEU A 114 5.68 4.65 -11.06
C LEU A 114 6.18 5.94 -11.72
N SER A 115 6.41 7.00 -10.93
CA SER A 115 6.93 8.28 -11.44
C SER A 115 8.33 8.13 -12.02
N ARG A 116 9.22 7.36 -11.38
CA ARG A 116 10.55 7.07 -11.93
C ARG A 116 10.48 6.25 -13.21
N ILE A 117 9.58 5.26 -13.29
CA ILE A 117 9.32 4.56 -14.55
C ILE A 117 8.89 5.55 -15.63
N GLU A 118 8.04 6.52 -15.29
CA GLU A 118 7.58 7.54 -16.25
C GLU A 118 8.72 8.42 -16.78
N THR A 119 9.64 8.87 -15.90
CA THR A 119 10.66 9.89 -16.22
C THR A 119 11.97 9.29 -16.71
N ASP A 120 12.45 8.23 -16.08
CA ASP A 120 13.85 7.78 -16.23
C ASP A 120 13.96 6.56 -17.16
N CYS A 121 12.83 5.93 -17.49
CA CYS A 121 12.79 4.74 -18.33
C CYS A 121 12.59 5.10 -19.80
N VAL A 122 13.41 4.52 -20.69
CA VAL A 122 13.17 4.60 -22.13
C VAL A 122 11.83 3.92 -22.45
N HIS A 123 10.91 4.66 -23.08
CA HIS A 123 9.51 4.26 -23.31
C HIS A 123 8.66 4.06 -22.04
N GLY A 124 9.07 4.62 -20.90
CA GLY A 124 8.36 4.52 -19.62
C GLY A 124 6.88 4.88 -19.69
N LYS A 125 6.57 6.07 -20.24
CA LYS A 125 5.19 6.51 -20.49
C LYS A 125 4.38 5.52 -21.34
N GLN A 126 4.99 4.92 -22.36
CA GLN A 126 4.30 3.94 -23.20
C GLN A 126 4.03 2.65 -22.44
N ARG A 127 4.94 2.21 -21.57
CA ARG A 127 4.75 1.03 -20.72
C ARG A 127 3.66 1.26 -19.68
N LEU A 128 3.66 2.40 -18.97
CA LEU A 128 2.62 2.71 -17.99
C LEU A 128 1.22 2.79 -18.63
N ARG A 129 1.15 3.20 -19.90
CA ARG A 129 -0.11 3.13 -20.65
C ARG A 129 -0.61 1.72 -20.89
N LEU A 130 0.24 0.71 -20.85
CA LEU A 130 -0.17 -0.69 -21.00
C LEU A 130 -0.78 -1.25 -19.72
N LEU A 131 -0.48 -0.68 -18.56
CA LEU A 131 -0.92 -1.15 -17.25
C LEU A 131 -2.45 -1.21 -17.19
N SER A 132 -2.99 -2.42 -17.09
CA SER A 132 -4.43 -2.65 -17.15
C SER A 132 -5.08 -2.94 -15.79
N ARG A 133 -4.36 -3.62 -14.90
CA ARG A 133 -4.85 -4.06 -13.59
C ARG A 133 -3.75 -4.01 -12.55
N ILE A 134 -4.07 -3.55 -11.35
CA ILE A 134 -3.16 -3.54 -10.20
C ILE A 134 -3.83 -4.16 -8.98
N SER A 135 -3.03 -4.82 -8.14
CA SER A 135 -3.41 -5.26 -6.79
C SER A 135 -2.46 -4.62 -5.80
N LEU A 136 -3.01 -3.87 -4.84
CA LEU A 136 -2.26 -3.17 -3.81
C LEU A 136 -2.53 -3.85 -2.48
N ASP A 137 -1.50 -4.43 -1.89
CA ASP A 137 -1.59 -5.09 -0.59
C ASP A 137 -0.31 -4.84 0.18
N TRP A 138 -0.37 -3.94 1.14
CA TRP A 138 0.80 -3.45 1.86
C TRP A 138 0.90 -4.22 3.16
N THR A 139 1.90 -5.10 3.22
CA THR A 139 2.10 -6.02 4.34
C THR A 139 2.55 -5.36 5.64
N THR A 140 2.92 -4.08 5.62
CA THR A 140 3.41 -3.36 6.79
C THR A 140 2.67 -2.04 6.90
N PHE A 141 1.92 -1.88 7.99
CA PHE A 141 1.38 -0.58 8.37
C PHE A 141 2.54 0.34 8.76
N PRO A 142 2.61 1.58 8.23
CA PRO A 142 3.67 2.51 8.62
C PRO A 142 3.59 2.81 10.12
N ASN A 143 4.73 2.76 10.81
CA ASN A 143 4.77 3.11 12.23
C ASN A 143 4.45 4.59 12.39
N LEU A 144 3.24 4.89 12.88
CA LEU A 144 2.78 6.27 13.04
C LEU A 144 3.54 7.00 14.15
N ARG A 145 4.17 6.31 15.10
CA ARG A 145 5.00 6.98 16.13
C ARG A 145 6.12 7.81 15.47
N ASN A 146 6.68 7.27 14.38
CA ASN A 146 7.77 7.85 13.61
C ASN A 146 7.29 8.68 12.39
N TYR A 147 6.01 9.06 12.34
CA TYR A 147 5.44 9.81 11.21
C TYR A 147 5.00 11.23 11.62
N PRO A 148 5.40 12.30 10.88
CA PRO A 148 6.35 12.29 9.79
C PRO A 148 7.77 11.95 10.29
N PRO A 149 8.62 11.32 9.45
CA PRO A 149 9.99 10.99 9.82
C PRO A 149 10.73 12.26 10.23
N ASN A 150 11.15 12.32 11.49
CA ASN A 150 11.52 13.56 12.15
C ASN A 150 12.91 14.02 11.67
N ARG A 151 13.01 15.22 11.09
CA ARG A 151 14.23 15.75 10.44
C ARG A 151 15.32 16.24 11.38
N GLU A 152 14.97 16.59 12.62
CA GLU A 152 15.86 17.34 13.51
C GLU A 152 16.43 16.48 14.66
N ASN A 153 15.80 15.33 14.95
CA ASN A 153 16.12 14.50 16.10
C ASN A 153 16.66 13.10 15.74
N ALA A 154 17.28 12.93 14.57
CA ALA A 154 18.07 11.74 14.25
C ALA A 154 19.38 11.66 15.08
N LYS A 155 19.35 12.13 16.33
CA LYS A 155 20.36 11.86 17.36
C LYS A 155 19.87 10.67 18.16
N ASP A 156 20.56 9.56 17.96
CA ASP A 156 20.57 8.34 18.78
C ASP A 156 19.20 7.84 19.24
N GLU A 157 18.61 6.96 18.42
CA GLU A 157 17.48 6.07 18.73
C GLU A 157 17.85 5.00 19.78
N TRP A 158 18.47 5.41 20.88
CA TRP A 158 18.88 4.57 22.03
C TRP A 158 18.02 4.83 23.28
N TRP A 159 16.92 5.57 23.16
CA TRP A 159 16.09 6.00 24.29
C TRP A 159 15.01 5.00 24.73
N TRP A 160 14.99 3.80 24.14
CA TRP A 160 14.14 2.67 24.57
C TRP A 160 14.94 1.52 25.23
N GLU A 161 16.28 1.65 25.35
CA GLU A 161 17.14 0.67 26.02
C GLU A 161 17.53 1.06 27.47
N ASP A 162 17.06 2.20 28.01
CA ASP A 162 17.48 2.67 29.35
C ASP A 162 16.32 2.99 30.29
N ASP A 163 15.26 2.20 30.20
CA ASP A 163 14.36 1.99 31.32
C ASP A 163 15.13 1.01 32.23
N GLY A 164 15.93 1.50 33.18
CA GLY A 164 16.76 0.69 34.09
C GLY A 164 16.02 -0.32 35.01
N MET A 165 14.84 -0.76 34.60
CA MET A 165 14.08 -1.90 35.09
C MET A 165 13.86 -2.87 33.92
N ASP A 166 14.78 -3.82 33.76
CA ASP A 166 14.47 -5.10 33.12
C ASP A 166 13.36 -5.77 33.94
N VAL A 167 12.10 -5.44 33.65
CA VAL A 167 10.98 -6.23 34.14
C VAL A 167 10.96 -7.47 33.27
N ASP A 168 11.56 -8.55 33.77
CA ASP A 168 11.42 -9.92 33.25
C ASP A 168 9.92 -10.30 33.28
N LEU A 169 9.17 -9.87 32.26
CA LEU A 169 7.74 -10.14 32.10
C LEU A 169 7.46 -11.62 31.77
N ASP A 170 8.50 -12.40 31.50
CA ASP A 170 8.40 -13.85 31.29
C ASP A 170 8.09 -14.63 32.58
N TYR A 171 8.22 -14.00 33.77
CA TYR A 171 8.08 -14.70 35.06
C TYR A 171 6.78 -14.44 35.82
N VAL A 172 5.88 -13.58 35.32
CA VAL A 172 4.59 -13.30 35.96
C VAL A 172 3.45 -13.45 34.95
N VAL A 173 3.14 -14.71 34.61
CA VAL A 173 1.80 -15.28 34.36
C VAL A 173 1.98 -16.52 33.48
N GLY A 174 2.00 -17.68 34.14
CA GLY A 174 1.89 -18.96 33.45
C GLY A 174 0.49 -19.12 32.86
N GLY A 175 0.40 -19.01 31.53
CA GLY A 175 -0.74 -19.45 30.74
C GLY A 175 -1.75 -18.36 30.40
N LEU A 176 -2.06 -18.27 29.10
CA LEU A 176 -2.99 -17.34 28.42
C LEU A 176 -2.33 -16.02 28.05
N ASP A 177 -1.55 -16.06 26.97
CA ASP A 177 -1.06 -14.91 26.20
C ASP A 177 -2.24 -13.97 25.83
N PRO A 178 -2.41 -12.83 26.53
CA PRO A 178 -3.30 -11.77 26.12
C PRO A 178 -2.47 -10.87 25.21
N GLY A 179 -2.63 -11.10 23.91
CA GLY A 179 -1.83 -10.48 22.86
C GLY A 179 -1.52 -9.01 23.09
N HIS A 180 -0.31 -8.66 22.69
CA HIS A 180 0.11 -7.31 22.35
C HIS A 180 -0.83 -6.71 21.27
N ASP A 181 -2.04 -6.33 21.68
CA ASP A 181 -2.92 -5.39 21.00
C ASP A 181 -2.54 -3.99 21.53
N ASP A 182 -1.30 -3.55 21.30
CA ASP A 182 -0.99 -2.15 21.57
C ASP A 182 -1.71 -1.33 20.47
N GLU A 183 -2.30 -0.18 20.80
CA GLU A 183 -3.07 0.63 19.84
C GLU A 183 -2.25 1.05 18.59
N TYR A 184 -0.97 0.74 18.61
CA TYR A 184 0.07 1.03 17.65
C TYR A 184 0.49 -0.19 16.82
N ASP A 185 -0.14 -1.36 17.00
CA ASP A 185 0.19 -2.71 16.49
C ASP A 185 1.21 -2.69 15.35
N TYR A 186 2.46 -2.59 15.78
CA TYR A 186 3.61 -2.92 14.98
C TYR A 186 3.62 -4.44 14.88
N GLU A 187 3.02 -4.99 13.82
CA GLU A 187 3.10 -6.44 13.56
C GLU A 187 4.55 -6.84 13.18
N GLY A 188 5.33 -7.17 14.21
CA GLY A 188 6.53 -8.01 14.13
C GLY A 188 7.87 -7.29 14.00
N ASP A 189 8.96 -8.01 14.31
CA ASP A 189 10.39 -7.74 14.09
C ASP A 189 10.75 -7.38 12.61
N GLY A 190 10.04 -6.41 12.05
CA GLY A 190 9.91 -6.17 10.63
C GLY A 190 10.32 -4.76 10.22
N TYR A 191 10.88 -4.69 9.02
CA TYR A 191 11.25 -3.46 8.32
C TYR A 191 10.24 -2.30 8.52
N ASP A 192 10.65 -1.22 9.20
CA ASP A 192 9.90 0.04 9.29
C ASP A 192 10.41 1.03 8.23
N ASP A 193 9.53 1.37 7.29
CA ASP A 193 9.81 2.27 6.17
C ASP A 193 10.08 3.72 6.64
N ASN A 194 9.75 4.05 7.90
CA ASN A 194 10.03 5.33 8.53
C ASN A 194 11.40 5.41 9.25
N MET A 195 12.16 4.30 9.31
CA MET A 195 13.51 4.26 9.93
C MET A 195 14.62 4.86 9.05
N TYR A 196 14.33 5.25 7.79
CA TYR A 196 15.36 5.86 6.95
C TYR A 196 15.50 7.35 7.25
N LEU A 197 16.76 7.80 7.34
CA LEU A 197 17.09 9.20 7.55
C LEU A 197 16.34 10.09 6.54
N PRO A 198 15.60 11.12 7.01
CA PRO A 198 14.78 11.99 6.17
C PRO A 198 15.58 12.97 5.29
N ASP A 199 16.92 12.82 5.28
CA ASP A 199 17.87 13.64 4.54
C ASP A 199 17.82 13.41 3.02
N ASP A 200 17.26 12.30 2.55
CA ASP A 200 17.02 12.08 1.13
C ASP A 200 15.59 12.51 0.75
N PRO A 201 15.39 13.73 0.21
CA PRO A 201 14.07 14.21 -0.17
C PRO A 201 13.45 13.39 -1.32
N ALA A 202 14.21 12.51 -1.98
CA ALA A 202 13.65 11.59 -2.98
C ALA A 202 12.94 10.38 -2.36
N LEU A 203 13.12 10.14 -1.05
CA LEU A 203 12.55 9.01 -0.33
C LEU A 203 11.35 9.37 0.54
N TYR A 204 11.04 10.65 0.73
CA TYR A 204 9.90 11.10 1.55
C TYR A 204 9.14 12.26 0.89
N PRO A 205 7.82 12.40 1.14
CA PRO A 205 7.10 13.57 0.67
C PRO A 205 7.63 14.82 1.37
N THR A 206 7.52 15.97 0.70
CA THR A 206 7.84 17.25 1.34
C THR A 206 6.74 17.58 2.35
N PHE A 207 7.04 17.38 3.63
CA PHE A 207 6.13 17.77 4.70
C PHE A 207 6.11 19.30 4.84
N PRO A 208 4.93 19.92 5.00
CA PRO A 208 4.86 21.31 5.43
C PRO A 208 5.55 21.41 6.80
N THR A 209 6.46 22.37 6.96
CA THR A 209 7.04 22.66 8.28
C THR A 209 5.89 22.99 9.24
N LEU A 210 5.94 22.50 10.49
CA LEU A 210 4.91 22.78 11.51
C LEU A 210 4.59 24.29 11.61
N GLU A 211 5.60 25.13 11.40
CA GLU A 211 5.48 26.58 11.28
C GLU A 211 4.46 27.00 10.21
N SER A 212 4.53 26.44 8.99
CA SER A 212 3.63 26.79 7.89
C SER A 212 2.16 26.36 8.12
N ARG A 213 1.90 25.39 9.02
CA ARG A 213 0.54 25.03 9.45
C ARG A 213 -0.02 26.00 10.49
N ALA A 214 0.82 26.47 11.41
CA ALA A 214 0.45 27.51 12.37
C ALA A 214 0.11 28.84 11.66
N PHE A 215 0.78 29.15 10.55
CA PHE A 215 0.50 30.37 9.76
C PHE A 215 -0.67 30.25 8.77
N ALA A 216 -1.05 29.04 8.33
CA ALA A 216 -2.16 28.86 7.39
C ALA A 216 -3.55 28.97 8.05
N ALA A 217 -3.64 28.83 9.37
CA ALA A 217 -4.88 28.98 10.14
C ALA A 217 -5.17 30.43 10.56
N ALA A 218 -4.21 31.34 10.43
CA ALA A 218 -4.36 32.74 10.83
C ALA A 218 -4.70 33.61 9.61
N ASP A 219 -5.97 33.65 9.22
CA ASP A 219 -6.48 34.82 8.49
C ASP A 219 -6.49 35.99 9.49
N PRO A 220 -5.71 37.07 9.28
CA PRO A 220 -5.63 38.18 10.24
C PRO A 220 -6.97 38.91 10.44
N ALA A 221 -7.96 38.65 9.58
CA ALA A 221 -9.34 39.11 9.77
C ALA A 221 -10.16 38.24 10.74
N SER A 222 -9.81 36.96 10.94
CA SER A 222 -10.54 36.01 11.79
C SER A 222 -9.96 35.88 13.20
N ASP A 223 -8.69 36.23 13.39
CA ASP A 223 -8.01 36.21 14.69
C ASP A 223 -7.21 37.50 14.97
N PRO A 224 -7.90 38.63 15.23
CA PRO A 224 -7.27 39.93 15.47
C PRO A 224 -6.45 40.00 16.77
N PHE A 225 -6.56 38.98 17.63
CA PHE A 225 -5.85 38.91 18.91
C PHE A 225 -4.76 37.82 18.95
N GLY A 226 -4.60 37.03 17.88
CA GLY A 226 -3.55 36.02 17.74
C GLY A 226 -3.72 34.76 18.60
N PHE A 227 -4.91 34.52 19.16
CA PHE A 227 -5.15 33.41 20.09
C PHE A 227 -5.33 32.06 19.38
N GLY A 228 -5.68 32.04 18.10
CA GLY A 228 -5.83 30.82 17.30
C GLY A 228 -4.52 30.08 17.08
N SER A 229 -3.38 30.78 17.22
CA SER A 229 -2.03 30.20 17.22
C SER A 229 -1.45 29.99 18.62
N HIS A 230 -2.17 30.43 19.67
CA HIS A 230 -1.67 30.44 21.03
C HIS A 230 -2.15 29.19 21.76
N TYR A 231 -1.27 28.21 21.94
CA TYR A 231 -1.54 27.07 22.82
C TYR A 231 -1.34 27.51 24.28
N PRO A 232 -2.39 27.62 25.12
CA PRO A 232 -2.27 28.17 26.47
C PRO A 232 -1.56 27.21 27.45
N PHE A 233 -1.21 26.00 27.00
CA PHE A 233 -0.41 25.02 27.73
C PHE A 233 1.02 24.88 27.18
N ALA A 234 1.43 25.75 26.24
CA ALA A 234 2.85 25.88 25.91
C ALA A 234 3.56 26.42 27.16
N HIS A 235 4.32 25.55 27.82
CA HIS A 235 5.05 25.90 29.03
C HIS A 235 5.94 27.13 28.77
N PRO A 236 5.87 28.17 29.62
CA PRO A 236 6.63 29.42 29.44
C PRO A 236 8.14 29.28 29.73
N SER A 237 8.70 28.07 29.73
CA SER A 237 10.09 27.80 30.09
C SER A 237 11.00 27.43 28.91
N ALA A 238 10.51 27.41 27.67
CA ALA A 238 11.34 27.12 26.49
C ALA A 238 12.12 28.35 25.97
N THR A 239 12.46 29.29 26.84
CA THR A 239 13.48 30.32 26.56
C THR A 239 14.57 30.27 27.60
N ASP A 240 15.75 29.93 27.10
CA ASP A 240 17.07 30.14 27.67
C ASP A 240 17.56 29.25 28.82
N THR A 241 18.58 28.48 28.44
CA THR A 241 19.81 28.19 29.19
C THR A 241 19.76 27.16 30.32
N GLY A 242 20.26 25.96 29.99
CA GLY A 242 21.21 25.22 30.83
C GLY A 242 20.64 24.40 31.99
N THR A 243 20.79 23.07 31.87
CA THR A 243 20.91 22.10 32.96
C THR A 243 19.77 21.99 33.99
N SER A 244 18.85 21.06 33.74
CA SER A 244 18.18 20.19 34.74
C SER A 244 17.39 19.14 33.94
N ASP A 245 17.78 17.86 33.91
CA ASP A 245 17.38 16.83 34.89
C ASP A 245 16.05 17.14 35.59
N SER A 246 14.94 16.88 34.91
CA SER A 246 13.63 16.70 35.54
C SER A 246 12.82 15.69 34.74
N SER A 247 12.83 14.47 35.25
CA SER A 247 12.01 13.32 34.91
C SER A 247 10.56 13.52 35.37
N ASP A 248 9.80 14.38 34.68
CA ASP A 248 8.35 14.47 34.86
C ASP A 248 7.65 14.08 33.56
N GLU A 249 7.76 12.79 33.26
CA GLU A 249 7.05 12.10 32.19
C GLU A 249 5.68 11.66 32.71
N TYR A 250 4.73 12.59 32.70
CA TYR A 250 3.30 12.26 32.68
C TYR A 250 2.76 12.62 31.30
N VAL A 251 3.10 11.81 30.30
CA VAL A 251 2.40 11.82 29.02
C VAL A 251 0.98 11.33 29.28
N THR A 252 0.03 12.25 29.28
CA THR A 252 -1.39 11.91 29.34
C THR A 252 -1.75 11.05 28.12
N LEU A 253 -2.22 9.82 28.36
CA LEU A 253 -2.67 8.85 27.35
C LEU A 253 -3.69 9.42 26.34
N GLU A 254 -4.43 10.47 26.69
CA GLU A 254 -5.35 11.15 25.78
C GLU A 254 -4.63 11.95 24.68
N SER A 255 -3.41 12.45 24.94
CA SER A 255 -2.62 13.20 23.96
C SER A 255 -2.06 12.32 22.84
N THR A 256 -1.89 11.01 23.07
CA THR A 256 -1.20 10.11 22.13
C THR A 256 -2.16 9.50 21.09
N ALA A 257 -3.42 9.25 21.46
CA ALA A 257 -4.45 8.74 20.54
C ALA A 257 -4.92 9.81 19.54
N ASP A 258 -5.05 11.06 20.00
CA ASP A 258 -5.35 12.21 19.14
C ASP A 258 -4.19 12.51 18.18
N ASP A 259 -2.94 12.36 18.65
CA ASP A 259 -1.74 12.44 17.81
C ASP A 259 -1.71 11.34 16.74
N ALA A 260 -2.00 10.08 17.10
CA ALA A 260 -2.02 8.97 16.15
C ALA A 260 -3.09 9.13 15.06
N THR A 261 -4.29 9.60 15.43
CA THR A 261 -5.37 9.90 14.48
C THR A 261 -4.97 11.04 13.54
N LEU A 262 -4.37 12.10 14.08
CA LEU A 262 -3.88 13.24 13.29
C LEU A 262 -2.77 12.81 12.31
N LYS A 263 -1.84 11.98 12.78
CA LYS A 263 -0.75 11.41 11.96
C LYS A 263 -1.27 10.49 10.87
N LEU A 264 -2.28 9.66 11.16
CA LEU A 264 -2.97 8.86 10.15
C LEU A 264 -3.62 9.77 9.09
N GLY A 265 -4.32 10.83 9.51
CA GLY A 265 -4.87 11.84 8.61
C GLY A 265 -3.81 12.47 7.72
N MET A 266 -2.66 12.85 8.29
CA MET A 266 -1.51 13.36 7.54
C MET A 266 -0.95 12.34 6.55
N LEU A 267 -0.90 11.06 6.91
CA LEU A 267 -0.44 10.00 6.01
C LEU A 267 -1.38 9.83 4.82
N VAL A 268 -2.68 9.84 5.08
CA VAL A 268 -3.71 9.81 4.03
C VAL A 268 -3.58 11.02 3.10
N ASP A 269 -3.44 12.21 3.67
CA ASP A 269 -3.37 13.47 2.91
C ASP A 269 -2.08 13.61 2.08
N MET A 270 -0.94 13.19 2.63
CA MET A 270 0.38 13.40 2.02
C MET A 270 0.83 12.25 1.12
N GLU A 271 0.35 11.02 1.36
CA GLU A 271 0.78 9.85 0.58
C GLU A 271 -0.36 9.18 -0.19
N VAL A 272 -1.48 8.84 0.47
CA VAL A 272 -2.59 8.09 -0.16
C VAL A 272 -3.31 8.92 -1.22
N LYS A 273 -3.79 10.11 -0.87
CA LYS A 273 -4.48 11.02 -1.80
C LYS A 273 -3.63 11.35 -3.04
N PRO A 274 -2.33 11.69 -2.90
CA PRO A 274 -1.50 11.96 -4.07
C PRO A 274 -1.23 10.74 -4.94
N LEU A 275 -1.22 9.52 -4.39
CA LEU A 275 -1.16 8.29 -5.18
C LEU A 275 -2.42 8.14 -6.05
N PHE A 276 -3.61 8.20 -5.46
CA PHE A 276 -4.86 8.06 -6.22
C PHE A 276 -5.08 9.22 -7.20
N THR A 277 -4.66 10.43 -6.84
CA THR A 277 -4.61 11.57 -7.78
C THR A 277 -3.69 11.27 -8.96
N TYR A 278 -2.54 10.64 -8.74
CA TYR A 278 -1.61 10.25 -9.80
C TYR A 278 -2.18 9.14 -10.70
N LEU A 279 -2.78 8.11 -10.10
CA LEU A 279 -3.46 7.01 -10.81
C LEU A 279 -4.70 7.49 -11.59
N SER A 280 -5.35 8.56 -11.14
CA SER A 280 -6.51 9.14 -11.84
C SER A 280 -6.18 9.75 -13.20
N SER A 281 -4.90 9.96 -13.50
CA SER A 281 -4.46 10.65 -14.69
C SER A 281 -4.70 9.83 -15.97
N PRO A 282 -5.66 10.21 -16.82
CA PRO A 282 -6.02 9.40 -18.00
C PRO A 282 -4.95 9.42 -19.10
N SER A 283 -4.09 10.44 -19.11
CA SER A 283 -2.98 10.54 -20.06
C SER A 283 -1.83 9.56 -19.75
N ARG A 284 -1.69 9.19 -18.47
CA ARG A 284 -0.68 8.26 -17.95
C ARG A 284 -1.20 6.82 -17.96
N PHE A 285 -2.43 6.62 -17.48
CA PHE A 285 -3.03 5.29 -17.27
C PHE A 285 -4.34 5.08 -18.04
N PRO A 286 -4.36 5.24 -19.38
CA PRO A 286 -5.58 5.12 -20.18
C PRO A 286 -6.18 3.70 -20.20
N ASN A 287 -5.40 2.67 -19.86
CA ASN A 287 -5.86 1.29 -19.86
C ASN A 287 -6.10 0.72 -18.45
N LEU A 288 -5.87 1.50 -17.39
CA LEU A 288 -6.10 1.02 -16.02
C LEU A 288 -7.61 0.85 -15.80
N THR A 289 -8.03 -0.40 -15.71
CA THR A 289 -9.46 -0.78 -15.64
C THR A 289 -9.87 -1.34 -14.29
N SER A 290 -8.93 -1.93 -13.54
CA SER A 290 -9.22 -2.59 -12.27
C SER A 290 -8.14 -2.28 -11.23
N ILE A 291 -8.58 -1.95 -10.01
CA ILE A 291 -7.74 -1.83 -8.82
C ILE A 291 -8.27 -2.82 -7.79
N GLU A 292 -7.41 -3.70 -7.31
CA GLU A 292 -7.69 -4.66 -6.24
C GLU A 292 -7.04 -4.22 -4.93
N LEU A 293 -7.80 -4.26 -3.84
CA LEU A 293 -7.41 -3.83 -2.50
C LEU A 293 -7.88 -4.84 -1.45
N PRO A 294 -7.11 -5.09 -0.37
CA PRO A 294 -7.63 -5.76 0.80
C PRO A 294 -8.45 -4.80 1.65
N LEU A 295 -9.42 -5.36 2.36
CA LEU A 295 -10.10 -4.72 3.47
C LEU A 295 -10.23 -5.75 4.59
N TYR A 296 -9.93 -5.35 5.82
CA TYR A 296 -9.83 -6.31 6.91
C TYR A 296 -10.97 -6.17 7.90
N PHE A 297 -11.23 -7.24 8.63
CA PHE A 297 -12.09 -7.24 9.81
C PHE A 297 -11.41 -7.92 11.00
N ILE A 298 -11.75 -7.44 12.20
CA ILE A 298 -11.27 -7.97 13.48
C ILE A 298 -12.34 -8.86 14.12
N SER A 299 -11.95 -9.68 15.10
CA SER A 299 -12.90 -10.56 15.78
C SER A 299 -14.06 -9.79 16.44
N LYS A 300 -15.22 -10.44 16.57
CA LYS A 300 -16.39 -9.88 17.27
C LYS A 300 -16.02 -9.46 18.69
N HIS A 301 -15.25 -10.27 19.41
CA HIS A 301 -14.77 -9.96 20.75
C HIS A 301 -13.88 -8.70 20.80
N THR A 302 -12.90 -8.57 19.91
CA THR A 302 -12.04 -7.37 19.85
C THR A 302 -12.88 -6.12 19.56
N LEU A 303 -13.85 -6.22 18.64
CA LEU A 303 -14.74 -5.11 18.32
C LEU A 303 -15.66 -4.74 19.49
N GLN A 304 -16.15 -5.72 20.26
CA GLN A 304 -16.90 -5.50 21.52
C GLN A 304 -16.07 -4.74 22.54
N ALA A 305 -14.86 -5.22 22.83
CA ALA A 305 -13.95 -4.60 23.80
C ALA A 305 -13.69 -3.13 23.45
N ARG A 306 -13.47 -2.82 22.16
CA ARG A 306 -13.23 -1.45 21.68
C ARG A 306 -14.49 -0.60 21.60
N SER A 307 -15.67 -1.20 21.46
CA SER A 307 -16.93 -0.45 21.41
C SER A 307 -17.27 0.29 22.71
N HIS A 308 -16.68 -0.16 23.83
CA HIS A 308 -16.78 0.49 25.14
C HIS A 308 -15.77 1.62 25.35
N SER A 309 -14.91 1.90 24.37
CA SER A 309 -13.99 3.04 24.44
C SER A 309 -14.74 4.38 24.41
N ILE A 310 -14.22 5.35 25.16
CA ILE A 310 -14.81 6.69 25.31
C ILE A 310 -14.74 7.48 23.99
N ASN A 311 -13.74 7.20 23.14
CA ASN A 311 -13.56 7.87 21.86
C ASN A 311 -14.29 7.10 20.73
N PRO A 312 -15.33 7.69 20.11
CA PRO A 312 -16.07 7.03 19.02
C PRO A 312 -15.18 6.72 17.80
N ASP A 313 -14.09 7.45 17.61
CA ASP A 313 -13.13 7.23 16.51
C ASP A 313 -12.13 6.09 16.81
N ALA A 314 -12.06 5.61 18.05
CA ALA A 314 -11.18 4.51 18.48
C ALA A 314 -11.81 3.12 18.36
N LYS A 315 -13.07 3.03 17.90
CA LYS A 315 -13.81 1.76 17.72
C LYS A 315 -13.10 0.79 16.76
N LEU A 316 -12.46 1.34 15.72
CA LEU A 316 -11.70 0.56 14.74
C LEU A 316 -10.20 0.82 14.94
N PRO A 317 -9.36 -0.22 14.90
CA PRO A 317 -7.90 -0.07 14.91
C PRO A 317 -7.40 0.86 13.80
N LEU A 318 -6.29 1.56 14.03
CA LEU A 318 -5.69 2.51 13.08
C LEU A 318 -5.38 1.87 11.73
N PHE A 319 -4.88 0.63 11.74
CA PHE A 319 -4.66 -0.15 10.52
C PHE A 319 -5.93 -0.35 9.68
N LEU A 320 -7.08 -0.64 10.31
CA LEU A 320 -8.36 -0.75 9.59
C LEU A 320 -8.78 0.62 9.04
N ARG A 321 -8.67 1.67 9.86
CA ARG A 321 -9.01 3.05 9.47
C ARG A 321 -8.19 3.50 8.25
N TYR A 322 -6.94 3.09 8.19
CA TYR A 322 -6.07 3.31 7.04
C TYR A 322 -6.57 2.63 5.77
N TRP A 323 -6.83 1.31 5.81
CA TRP A 323 -7.36 0.59 4.66
C TRP A 323 -8.75 1.09 4.24
N ILE A 324 -9.57 1.52 5.19
CA ILE A 324 -10.84 2.20 4.92
C ILE A 324 -10.61 3.46 4.07
N ALA A 325 -9.62 4.30 4.44
CA ALA A 325 -9.28 5.49 3.67
C ALA A 325 -8.76 5.14 2.26
N VAL A 326 -7.93 4.11 2.13
CA VAL A 326 -7.42 3.63 0.83
C VAL A 326 -8.56 3.14 -0.07
N VAL A 327 -9.48 2.32 0.46
CA VAL A 327 -10.66 1.83 -0.27
C VAL A 327 -11.59 2.99 -0.64
N ALA A 328 -11.80 3.95 0.25
CA ALA A 328 -12.61 5.13 -0.03
C ALA A 328 -12.02 5.96 -1.18
N GLU A 329 -10.71 6.21 -1.20
CA GLU A 329 -10.05 6.92 -2.31
C GLU A 329 -10.14 6.16 -3.64
N ALA A 330 -10.01 4.83 -3.63
CA ALA A 330 -10.17 4.02 -4.83
C ALA A 330 -11.60 4.04 -5.37
N LEU A 331 -12.60 3.95 -4.49
CA LEU A 331 -14.01 4.08 -4.86
C LEU A 331 -14.34 5.52 -5.30
N TYR A 332 -13.73 6.52 -4.69
CA TYR A 332 -13.85 7.91 -5.12
C TYR A 332 -13.29 8.11 -6.52
N LEU A 333 -12.14 7.50 -6.83
CA LEU A 333 -11.58 7.45 -8.19
C LEU A 333 -12.54 6.74 -9.17
N LEU A 334 -13.11 5.61 -8.76
CA LEU A 334 -14.14 4.91 -9.52
C LEU A 334 -15.37 5.78 -9.74
N LEU A 335 -15.75 6.69 -8.86
CA LEU A 335 -16.94 7.54 -9.05
C LEU A 335 -16.63 8.85 -9.79
N SER A 336 -15.41 9.37 -9.64
CA SER A 336 -15.01 10.68 -10.14
C SER A 336 -14.51 10.67 -11.58
N SER A 337 -14.20 9.50 -12.17
CA SER A 337 -13.74 9.48 -13.55
C SER A 337 -14.86 9.92 -14.51
N PRO A 338 -14.59 10.85 -15.44
CA PRO A 338 -15.62 11.43 -16.29
C PRO A 338 -16.22 10.39 -17.25
N SER A 339 -17.46 9.98 -17.01
CA SER A 339 -18.23 9.07 -17.89
C SER A 339 -18.89 9.80 -19.09
N LEU A 340 -18.92 11.13 -19.11
CA LEU A 340 -19.90 11.87 -19.91
C LEU A 340 -19.38 12.86 -20.96
N SER A 341 -18.06 13.03 -21.13
CA SER A 341 -17.57 13.80 -22.28
C SER A 341 -17.41 12.89 -23.48
N ARG A 342 -18.37 12.95 -24.43
CA ARG A 342 -18.35 12.27 -25.74
C ARG A 342 -17.09 12.55 -26.59
N THR A 343 -16.20 13.42 -26.15
CA THR A 343 -14.93 13.77 -26.81
C THR A 343 -13.69 13.28 -26.07
N SER A 344 -13.84 12.68 -24.88
CA SER A 344 -12.71 12.14 -24.10
C SER A 344 -12.45 10.69 -24.48
N THR A 345 -11.29 10.41 -25.07
CA THR A 345 -10.80 9.06 -25.37
C THR A 345 -10.27 8.31 -24.14
N ALA A 346 -10.38 8.90 -22.95
CA ALA A 346 -9.99 8.28 -21.70
C ALA A 346 -11.01 7.22 -21.29
N LYS A 347 -10.60 5.95 -21.20
CA LYS A 347 -11.43 4.93 -20.56
C LYS A 347 -11.37 5.14 -19.05
N PRO A 348 -12.50 5.35 -18.37
CA PRO A 348 -12.50 5.44 -16.92
C PRO A 348 -12.13 4.11 -16.28
N LEU A 349 -11.67 4.16 -15.02
CA LEU A 349 -11.58 2.98 -14.17
C LEU A 349 -12.94 2.27 -14.18
N LYS A 350 -12.95 0.97 -14.48
CA LYS A 350 -14.19 0.20 -14.67
C LYS A 350 -14.66 -0.45 -13.39
N GLU A 351 -13.73 -0.97 -12.60
CA GLU A 351 -14.06 -1.68 -11.37
C GLU A 351 -13.01 -1.48 -10.27
N VAL A 352 -13.48 -1.58 -9.03
CA VAL A 352 -12.64 -1.69 -7.84
C VAL A 352 -13.01 -2.99 -7.15
N ARG A 353 -12.02 -3.85 -6.91
CA ARG A 353 -12.18 -5.13 -6.24
C ARG A 353 -11.67 -5.00 -4.82
N VAL A 354 -12.51 -5.32 -3.86
CA VAL A 354 -12.18 -5.31 -2.43
C VAL A 354 -12.23 -6.73 -1.92
N CYS A 355 -11.10 -7.24 -1.44
CA CYS A 355 -10.98 -8.55 -0.81
C CYS A 355 -11.18 -8.38 0.69
N TYR A 356 -12.40 -8.64 1.17
CA TYR A 356 -12.76 -8.53 2.58
C TYR A 356 -12.36 -9.79 3.33
N ARG A 357 -11.34 -9.70 4.18
CA ARG A 357 -10.67 -10.86 4.80
C ARG A 357 -10.41 -10.63 6.29
N PRO A 358 -10.29 -11.69 7.11
CA PRO A 358 -9.97 -11.52 8.53
C PRO A 358 -8.52 -11.05 8.69
N VAL A 359 -8.27 -10.26 9.74
CA VAL A 359 -6.89 -9.84 10.07
C VAL A 359 -6.05 -11.00 10.62
N ASN A 360 -6.67 -11.91 11.38
CA ASN A 360 -5.99 -13.02 12.04
C ASN A 360 -6.94 -14.22 12.24
N ILE A 361 -6.42 -15.30 12.83
CA ILE A 361 -7.16 -16.55 13.03
C ILE A 361 -8.39 -16.33 13.92
N TRP A 362 -8.29 -15.49 14.93
CA TRP A 362 -9.41 -15.18 15.83
C TRP A 362 -10.53 -14.45 15.10
N ALA A 363 -10.19 -13.51 14.23
CA ALA A 363 -11.17 -12.85 13.37
C ALA A 363 -11.85 -13.82 12.40
N SER A 364 -11.15 -14.87 11.95
CA SER A 364 -11.77 -15.94 11.16
C SER A 364 -12.70 -16.84 11.97
N LEU A 365 -12.36 -17.14 13.23
CA LEU A 365 -13.14 -18.06 14.06
C LEU A 365 -14.42 -17.42 14.59
N ASP A 366 -14.36 -16.13 14.91
CA ASP A 366 -15.47 -15.34 15.42
C ASP A 366 -15.58 -14.01 14.65
N PRO A 367 -16.02 -14.06 13.37
CA PRO A 367 -16.13 -12.86 12.56
C PRO A 367 -17.23 -11.94 13.12
N PRO A 368 -17.04 -10.61 13.05
CA PRO A 368 -18.01 -9.64 13.54
C PRO A 368 -19.25 -9.57 12.63
N GLU A 369 -19.14 -10.13 11.42
CA GLU A 369 -20.15 -10.11 10.38
C GLU A 369 -20.37 -11.53 9.85
N ASP A 370 -21.63 -11.83 9.53
CA ASP A 370 -22.02 -13.04 8.81
C ASP A 370 -21.64 -12.90 7.33
N LEU A 371 -20.50 -13.47 6.93
CA LEU A 371 -19.99 -13.40 5.55
C LEU A 371 -20.99 -13.93 4.50
N PRO A 372 -21.67 -15.09 4.69
CA PRO A 372 -22.79 -15.51 3.85
C PRO A 372 -23.86 -14.41 3.67
N ARG A 373 -24.26 -13.74 4.76
CA ARG A 373 -25.23 -12.64 4.69
C ARG A 373 -24.72 -11.46 3.86
N ILE A 374 -23.42 -11.13 3.92
CA ILE A 374 -22.83 -10.08 3.05
C ILE A 374 -22.94 -10.47 1.58
N VAL A 375 -22.72 -11.74 1.24
CA VAL A 375 -22.85 -12.22 -0.14
C VAL A 375 -24.27 -12.06 -0.64
N GLU A 376 -25.26 -12.44 0.18
CA GLU A 376 -26.69 -12.37 -0.17
C GLU A 376 -27.23 -10.92 -0.20
N LYS A 377 -27.11 -10.20 0.93
CA LYS A 377 -27.72 -8.88 1.13
C LYS A 377 -26.84 -7.73 0.65
N GLY A 378 -25.56 -7.98 0.47
CA GLY A 378 -24.56 -6.98 0.09
C GLY A 378 -23.99 -6.20 1.27
N VAL A 379 -23.09 -5.28 0.94
CA VAL A 379 -22.38 -4.38 1.87
C VAL A 379 -23.18 -3.10 2.17
N TRP A 380 -24.47 -3.10 1.84
CA TRP A 380 -25.37 -1.96 1.91
C TRP A 380 -26.11 -1.97 3.25
N LEU A 381 -25.49 -1.45 4.29
CA LEU A 381 -25.95 -1.64 5.67
C LEU A 381 -27.10 -0.71 6.11
N ASN A 382 -27.93 -0.23 5.17
CA ASN A 382 -29.04 0.68 5.49
C ASN A 382 -30.24 -0.02 6.17
N SER A 383 -30.29 -1.36 6.23
CA SER A 383 -31.39 -2.12 6.81
C SER A 383 -31.07 -2.78 8.16
N PHE A 384 -29.93 -2.46 8.77
CA PHE A 384 -29.57 -3.01 10.08
C PHE A 384 -30.17 -2.23 11.25
N VAL A 385 -30.79 -1.08 10.98
CA VAL A 385 -31.43 -0.25 12.01
C VAL A 385 -32.89 -0.67 12.25
N ASP A 386 -33.56 -1.30 11.26
CA ASP A 386 -34.99 -1.59 11.34
C ASP A 386 -35.32 -2.96 11.97
N GLU A 387 -34.33 -3.84 12.19
CA GLU A 387 -34.52 -5.20 12.76
C GLU A 387 -33.79 -5.40 14.10
N TRP A 388 -33.20 -4.35 14.67
CA TRP A 388 -32.34 -4.47 15.85
C TRP A 388 -33.06 -3.98 17.10
N ASP A 389 -33.35 -4.92 18.01
CA ASP A 389 -33.83 -4.61 19.35
C ASP A 389 -32.73 -3.89 20.14
N GLU A 390 -32.99 -2.65 20.56
CA GLU A 390 -32.10 -1.85 21.42
C GLU A 390 -31.75 -2.56 22.75
N GLU A 391 -32.50 -3.59 23.14
CA GLU A 391 -32.26 -4.38 24.35
C GLU A 391 -31.06 -5.34 24.24
N THR A 392 -30.66 -5.71 23.02
CA THR A 392 -29.44 -6.50 22.78
C THR A 392 -28.32 -5.55 22.36
N MET A 393 -27.43 -5.22 23.31
CA MET A 393 -26.14 -4.53 23.09
C MET A 393 -25.16 -5.31 22.18
N GLU A 394 -25.66 -5.99 21.15
CA GLU A 394 -24.80 -6.66 20.17
C GLU A 394 -24.09 -5.62 19.31
N VAL A 395 -22.87 -5.96 18.91
CA VAL A 395 -22.03 -5.12 18.05
C VAL A 395 -22.72 -4.92 16.72
N GLN A 396 -22.94 -3.66 16.32
CA GLN A 396 -23.46 -3.33 15.01
C GLN A 396 -22.57 -3.95 13.91
N PRO A 397 -23.06 -4.91 13.12
CA PRO A 397 -22.31 -5.53 12.03
C PRO A 397 -22.04 -4.49 10.97
N GLY A 398 -20.93 -4.64 10.25
CA GLY A 398 -20.65 -3.80 9.10
C GLY A 398 -19.93 -2.48 9.43
N GLN A 399 -19.36 -2.32 10.63
CA GLN A 399 -18.70 -1.06 11.02
C GLN A 399 -17.63 -0.63 10.01
N VAL A 400 -16.87 -1.58 9.46
CA VAL A 400 -15.83 -1.30 8.47
C VAL A 400 -16.44 -0.69 7.20
N TRP A 401 -17.50 -1.30 6.66
CA TRP A 401 -18.21 -0.79 5.48
C TRP A 401 -18.94 0.52 5.76
N ILE A 402 -19.54 0.70 6.95
CA ILE A 402 -20.14 1.97 7.37
C ILE A 402 -19.09 3.08 7.34
N ALA A 403 -17.89 2.81 7.85
CA ALA A 403 -16.78 3.75 7.83
C ALA A 403 -16.32 4.07 6.40
N VAL A 404 -16.25 3.08 5.49
CA VAL A 404 -15.97 3.32 4.05
C VAL A 404 -17.02 4.25 3.44
N TRP A 405 -18.31 4.00 3.70
CA TRP A 405 -19.38 4.86 3.19
C TRP A 405 -19.36 6.26 3.81
N GLY A 406 -19.01 6.35 5.10
CA GLY A 406 -18.81 7.62 5.81
C GLY A 406 -17.69 8.45 5.18
N ALA A 407 -16.53 7.84 4.93
CA ALA A 407 -15.39 8.48 4.28
C ALA A 407 -15.74 9.00 2.86
N LEU A 408 -16.45 8.20 2.06
CA LEU A 408 -16.91 8.62 0.73
C LEU A 408 -17.86 9.83 0.78
N ARG A 409 -18.76 9.88 1.78
CA ARG A 409 -19.65 11.03 1.98
C ARG A 409 -18.87 12.29 2.36
N GLN A 410 -17.84 12.15 3.21
CA GLN A 410 -16.95 13.25 3.58
C GLN A 410 -16.17 13.79 2.36
N MET A 411 -15.84 12.93 1.39
CA MET A 411 -15.25 13.31 0.10
C MET A 411 -16.25 13.98 -0.87
N GLY A 412 -17.50 14.16 -0.46
CA GLY A 412 -18.52 14.88 -1.22
C GLY A 412 -19.34 14.01 -2.18
N VAL A 413 -19.24 12.67 -2.10
CA VAL A 413 -20.12 11.76 -2.85
C VAL A 413 -21.54 11.86 -2.30
N LYS A 414 -22.48 12.27 -3.16
CA LYS A 414 -23.90 12.44 -2.83
C LYS A 414 -24.72 11.25 -3.34
N GLY A 415 -25.83 10.96 -2.67
CA GLY A 415 -26.76 9.88 -3.03
C GLY A 415 -26.54 8.60 -2.23
N ALA A 416 -27.46 7.65 -2.37
CA ALA A 416 -27.31 6.34 -1.75
C ALA A 416 -26.28 5.52 -2.55
N MET A 417 -25.29 4.95 -1.87
CA MET A 417 -24.20 4.19 -2.53
C MET A 417 -24.75 3.07 -3.43
N ARG A 418 -25.86 2.43 -3.02
CA ARG A 418 -26.57 1.39 -3.77
C ARG A 418 -27.20 1.87 -5.09
N GLU A 419 -27.45 3.17 -5.23
CA GLU A 419 -28.00 3.77 -6.46
C GLU A 419 -26.92 4.14 -7.47
N ILE A 420 -25.67 4.35 -7.00
CA ILE A 420 -24.55 4.81 -7.83
C ILE A 420 -23.53 3.71 -8.14
N LEU A 421 -23.49 2.64 -7.34
CA LEU A 421 -22.57 1.52 -7.50
C LEU A 421 -23.34 0.20 -7.70
N GLU A 422 -22.95 -0.55 -8.74
CA GLU A 422 -23.22 -1.98 -8.83
C GLU A 422 -22.18 -2.73 -7.99
N CYS A 423 -22.62 -3.74 -7.26
CA CYS A 423 -21.76 -4.56 -6.41
C CYS A 423 -21.98 -6.04 -6.73
N ARG A 424 -20.94 -6.75 -7.17
CA ARG A 424 -20.92 -8.22 -7.30
C ARG A 424 -20.12 -8.80 -6.14
N ARG A 425 -20.62 -9.89 -5.56
CA ARG A 425 -20.08 -10.48 -4.31
C ARG A 425 -19.84 -11.96 -4.51
N ARG A 426 -18.72 -12.47 -4.00
CA ARG A 426 -18.37 -13.88 -4.06
C ARG A 426 -17.68 -14.30 -2.76
N LEU A 427 -18.16 -15.38 -2.15
CA LEU A 427 -17.45 -16.03 -1.06
C LEU A 427 -16.25 -16.80 -1.63
N VAL A 428 -15.07 -16.55 -1.09
CA VAL A 428 -13.85 -17.31 -1.35
C VAL A 428 -13.61 -18.13 -0.09
N LYS A 429 -13.84 -19.44 -0.20
CA LYS A 429 -13.63 -20.35 0.92
C LYS A 429 -12.14 -20.52 1.19
N TRP A 430 -11.78 -20.63 2.46
CA TRP A 430 -10.43 -20.95 2.85
C TRP A 430 -10.10 -22.41 2.54
N ASP A 431 -9.04 -22.62 1.77
CA ASP A 431 -8.55 -23.96 1.45
C ASP A 431 -7.76 -24.61 2.60
N CYS A 432 -7.78 -24.01 3.81
CA CYS A 432 -7.03 -24.44 5.00
C CYS A 432 -5.50 -24.45 4.81
N ASP A 433 -4.99 -23.71 3.82
CA ASP A 433 -3.56 -23.46 3.64
C ASP A 433 -3.14 -22.34 4.60
N LEU A 434 -2.47 -22.75 5.70
CA LEU A 434 -2.02 -21.86 6.78
C LEU A 434 -0.93 -20.89 6.33
N ASP A 435 -0.20 -21.21 5.26
CA ASP A 435 0.98 -20.44 4.87
C ASP A 435 0.63 -19.13 4.15
N LYS A 436 -0.60 -18.98 3.64
CA LYS A 436 -0.96 -17.87 2.74
C LYS A 436 -2.14 -17.04 3.16
N ARG A 437 -3.12 -17.64 3.83
CA ARG A 437 -4.39 -17.00 4.18
C ARG A 437 -4.93 -17.58 5.47
N VAL A 438 -5.77 -16.79 6.11
CA VAL A 438 -6.48 -17.21 7.30
C VAL A 438 -7.95 -16.96 7.04
N GLY A 439 -8.79 -18.00 7.13
CA GLY A 439 -10.24 -17.85 7.08
C GLY A 439 -10.89 -17.55 5.73
N ASP A 440 -12.21 -17.67 5.73
CA ASP A 440 -13.06 -17.37 4.58
C ASP A 440 -13.03 -15.86 4.27
N GLU A 441 -13.06 -15.51 2.97
CA GLU A 441 -13.00 -14.13 2.50
C GLU A 441 -14.22 -13.81 1.62
N VAL A 442 -14.59 -12.53 1.53
CA VAL A 442 -15.61 -12.05 0.60
C VAL A 442 -14.98 -11.12 -0.41
N GLU A 443 -15.00 -11.52 -1.67
CA GLU A 443 -14.60 -10.67 -2.78
C GLU A 443 -15.79 -9.79 -3.19
N VAL A 444 -15.59 -8.47 -3.13
CA VAL A 444 -16.59 -7.46 -3.48
C VAL A 444 -16.10 -6.63 -4.66
N VAL A 445 -16.76 -6.75 -5.81
CA VAL A 445 -16.42 -6.00 -7.03
C VAL A 445 -17.42 -4.86 -7.22
N PHE A 446 -16.94 -3.64 -7.14
CA PHE A 446 -17.71 -2.43 -7.38
C PHE A 446 -17.56 -1.95 -8.83
N ARG A 447 -18.67 -1.57 -9.45
CA ARG A 447 -18.74 -0.93 -10.78
C ARG A 447 -19.70 0.26 -10.69
N ARG A 448 -19.64 1.18 -11.65
CA ARG A 448 -20.66 2.24 -11.74
C ARG A 448 -21.99 1.67 -12.21
N MET A 449 -23.08 2.15 -11.61
CA MET A 449 -24.43 1.90 -12.10
C MET A 449 -24.58 2.40 -13.54
N GLY A 450 -25.13 1.57 -14.44
CA GLY A 450 -25.38 1.91 -15.84
C GLY A 450 -24.25 1.61 -16.84
N GLU A 451 -23.05 1.22 -16.38
CA GLU A 451 -21.97 0.70 -17.24
C GLU A 451 -22.04 -0.84 -17.41
N GLY A 452 -22.98 -1.51 -16.73
CA GLY A 452 -23.32 -2.93 -16.88
C GLY A 452 -24.13 -3.21 -18.15
N GLY A 453 -23.51 -3.06 -19.32
CA GLY A 453 -24.00 -3.67 -20.54
C GLY A 453 -23.75 -5.17 -20.48
N VAL A 454 -24.82 -5.97 -20.57
CA VAL A 454 -24.90 -7.43 -20.79
C VAL A 454 -23.54 -8.08 -21.08
N ASP A 455 -23.00 -8.80 -20.10
CA ASP A 455 -21.96 -9.82 -20.31
C ASP A 455 -22.64 -11.13 -20.77
#